data_AF-A0A964H0M4-F1
#
_entry.id   AF-A0A964H0M4-F1
#
_cell.length_a   1.000
_cell.length_b   1.000
_cell.length_c   1.000
_cell.angle_alpha   90.00
_cell.angle_beta   90.00
_cell.angle_gamma   90.00
#
_symmetry.space_group_name_H-M   'P 1'
#
loop_
_entity.id
_entity.type
_entity.pdbx_description
1 polymer ?
#
loop_
_entity_poly.entity_id
_entity_poly.type
_entity_poly.pdbx_seq_one_letter_code
_entity_poly.pdbx_strand_id
1 'polypeptide(L)'
;MPQPREPSPAASPPALSARAIEALDDYLQHLASARGRSALTLRNYRRDLEGFFAFLAEHNARNAGATALEFDRAGRELAREHLGELRIEQERAPASVKRIASTIRAF
;
A
#
# COMPACT_ATOMS: atom_id res chain seq x y z
N MET A 1 -35.02 10.64 25.13
CA MET A 1 -33.66 10.22 25.53
C MET A 1 -32.93 9.76 24.28
N PRO A 2 -32.01 10.55 23.71
CA PRO A 2 -31.15 10.08 22.63
C PRO A 2 -30.19 9.02 23.20
N GLN A 3 -30.11 7.85 22.55
CA GLN A 3 -29.17 6.81 22.98
C GLN A 3 -27.72 7.27 22.75
N PRO A 4 -26.78 6.93 23.65
CA PRO A 4 -25.37 7.20 23.43
C PRO A 4 -24.89 6.38 22.24
N ARG A 5 -24.30 7.04 21.23
CA ARG A 5 -23.53 6.33 20.20
C ARG A 5 -22.36 5.66 20.89
N GLU A 6 -22.38 4.34 20.94
CA GLU A 6 -21.20 3.56 21.30
C GLU A 6 -20.06 3.96 20.35
N PRO A 7 -18.83 4.18 20.86
CA PRO A 7 -17.69 4.41 20.01
C PRO A 7 -17.48 3.16 19.15
N SER A 8 -17.72 3.30 17.84
CA SER A 8 -17.35 2.31 16.83
C SER A 8 -15.92 1.85 17.13
N PRO A 9 -15.65 0.53 17.26
CA PRO A 9 -14.30 0.07 17.55
C PRO A 9 -13.41 0.62 16.44
N ALA A 10 -12.41 1.40 16.83
CA ALA A 10 -11.40 1.91 15.91
C ALA A 10 -10.85 0.69 15.16
N ALA A 11 -11.26 0.54 13.91
CA ALA A 11 -10.82 -0.54 13.06
C ALA A 11 -9.30 -0.47 13.06
N SER A 12 -8.65 -1.52 13.59
CA SER A 12 -7.21 -1.66 13.41
C SER A 12 -6.93 -1.54 11.91
N PRO A 13 -5.88 -0.82 11.51
CA PRO A 13 -5.55 -0.69 10.09
C PRO A 13 -5.53 -2.10 9.51
N PRO A 14 -6.23 -2.34 8.39
CA PRO A 14 -6.41 -3.69 7.90
C PRO A 14 -5.03 -4.32 7.65
N ALA A 15 -4.78 -5.44 8.32
CA ALA A 15 -3.50 -6.13 8.23
C ALA A 15 -3.23 -6.56 6.79
N LEU A 16 -1.98 -6.45 6.36
CA LEU A 16 -1.55 -6.92 5.04
C LEU A 16 -1.89 -8.40 4.87
N SER A 17 -2.39 -8.78 3.69
CA SER A 17 -2.67 -10.19 3.38
C SER A 17 -1.36 -10.99 3.40
N ALA A 18 -1.42 -12.26 3.84
CA ALA A 18 -0.25 -13.14 3.85
C ALA A 18 0.40 -13.23 2.46
N ARG A 19 -0.43 -13.28 1.41
CA ARG A 19 0.00 -13.29 0.00
C ARG A 19 0.75 -12.01 -0.39
N ALA A 20 0.32 -10.83 0.08
CA ALA A 20 1.02 -9.58 -0.18
C ALA A 20 2.39 -9.54 0.51
N ILE A 21 2.49 -10.10 1.72
CA ILE A 21 3.75 -10.22 2.47
C ILE A 21 4.72 -11.15 1.73
N GLU A 22 4.27 -12.33 1.32
CA GLU A 22 5.10 -13.30 0.58
C GLU A 22 5.61 -12.71 -0.74
N ALA A 23 4.73 -12.10 -1.54
CA ALA A 23 5.13 -11.48 -2.80
C ALA A 23 6.12 -10.31 -2.61
N LEU A 24 5.95 -9.53 -1.55
CA LEU A 24 6.88 -8.45 -1.19
C LEU A 24 8.27 -9.00 -0.85
N ASP A 25 8.32 -10.04 -0.02
CA ASP A 25 9.59 -10.64 0.39
C ASP A 25 10.31 -11.26 -0.81
N ASP A 26 9.59 -11.97 -1.69
CA ASP A 26 10.13 -12.52 -2.93
C ASP A 26 10.69 -11.44 -3.86
N TYR A 27 9.96 -10.34 -4.05
CA TYR A 27 10.41 -9.21 -4.86
C TYR A 27 11.66 -8.55 -4.30
N LEU A 28 11.71 -8.32 -2.99
CA LEU A 28 12.88 -7.71 -2.35
C LEU A 28 14.10 -8.64 -2.40
N GLN A 29 13.90 -9.95 -2.23
CA GLN A 29 14.95 -10.95 -2.37
C GLN A 29 15.48 -11.02 -3.82
N HIS A 30 14.59 -10.93 -4.81
CA HIS A 30 14.98 -10.81 -6.21
C HIS A 30 15.83 -9.56 -6.46
N LEU A 31 15.42 -8.39 -5.95
CA LEU A 31 16.19 -7.16 -6.12
C LEU A 31 17.54 -7.17 -5.40
N ALA A 32 17.61 -7.82 -4.24
CA ALA A 32 18.86 -7.99 -3.51
C ALA A 32 19.84 -8.86 -4.30
N SER A 33 19.39 -10.03 -4.76
CA SER A 33 20.23 -11.04 -5.42
C SER A 33 20.54 -10.72 -6.88
N ALA A 34 19.54 -10.36 -7.69
CA ALA A 34 19.68 -10.20 -9.14
C ALA A 34 20.14 -8.79 -9.55
N ARG A 35 19.90 -7.78 -8.72
CA ARG A 35 20.18 -6.36 -9.05
C ARG A 35 21.14 -5.68 -8.07
N GLY A 36 21.58 -6.36 -7.03
CA GLY A 36 22.55 -5.84 -6.05
C GLY A 36 22.09 -4.54 -5.37
N ARG A 37 20.78 -4.37 -5.14
CA ARG A 37 20.26 -3.13 -4.55
C ARG A 37 20.73 -2.98 -3.11
N SER A 38 21.09 -1.76 -2.72
CA SER A 38 21.54 -1.46 -1.35
C SER A 38 20.42 -1.71 -0.34
N ALA A 39 20.79 -2.06 0.89
CA ALA A 39 19.85 -2.24 2.00
C ALA A 39 18.95 -1.02 2.23
N LEU A 40 19.48 0.19 2.03
CA LEU A 40 18.71 1.43 2.09
C LEU A 40 17.61 1.48 1.01
N THR A 41 17.93 1.05 -0.21
CA THR A 41 16.95 1.01 -1.32
C THR A 41 15.87 -0.04 -1.05
N LEU A 42 16.26 -1.23 -0.59
CA LEU A 42 15.32 -2.30 -0.27
C LEU A 42 14.35 -1.88 0.85
N ARG A 43 14.86 -1.24 1.92
CA ARG A 43 14.02 -0.68 2.98
C ARG A 43 13.03 0.36 2.45
N ASN A 44 13.49 1.21 1.54
CA ASN A 44 12.65 2.22 0.90
C ASN A 44 11.54 1.59 0.05
N TYR A 45 11.84 0.51 -0.69
CA TYR A 45 10.85 -0.20 -1.50
C TYR A 45 9.84 -0.96 -0.65
N ARG A 46 10.31 -1.61 0.42
CA ARG A 46 9.43 -2.24 1.42
C ARG A 46 8.39 -1.25 1.93
N ARG A 47 8.84 -0.09 2.42
CA ARG A 47 7.95 0.95 2.94
C ARG A 47 6.93 1.46 1.90
N ASP A 48 7.35 1.60 0.65
CA ASP A 48 6.44 2.06 -0.41
C ASP A 48 5.34 1.04 -0.69
N LEU A 49 5.70 -0.24 -0.80
CA LEU A 49 4.77 -1.31 -1.13
C LEU A 49 3.85 -1.63 0.04
N GLU A 50 4.36 -1.64 1.28
CA GLU A 50 3.53 -1.73 2.49
C GLU A 50 2.50 -0.61 2.56
N GLY A 51 2.90 0.63 2.23
CA GLY A 51 1.97 1.77 2.16
C GLY A 51 0.89 1.60 1.11
N PHE A 52 1.24 1.07 -0.07
CA PHE A 52 0.27 0.81 -1.13
C PHE A 52 -0.70 -0.33 -0.77
N PHE A 53 -0.21 -1.41 -0.17
CA PHE A 53 -1.07 -2.52 0.24
C PHE A 53 -2.02 -2.14 1.38
N ALA A 54 -1.56 -1.31 2.33
CA ALA A 54 -2.41 -0.76 3.37
C ALA A 54 -3.55 0.08 2.75
N PHE A 55 -3.24 0.90 1.75
CA PHE A 55 -4.25 1.65 0.98
C PHE A 55 -5.26 0.71 0.31
N LEU A 56 -4.82 -0.36 -0.37
CA LEU A 56 -5.73 -1.32 -1.00
C LEU A 56 -6.65 -2.00 0.02
N ALA A 57 -6.09 -2.38 1.17
CA ALA A 57 -6.85 -3.03 2.22
C ALA A 57 -7.90 -2.08 2.84
N GLU A 58 -7.56 -0.80 3.03
CA GLU A 58 -8.49 0.24 3.48
C GLU A 58 -9.56 0.54 2.43
N HIS A 59 -9.18 0.64 1.15
CA HIS A 59 -10.10 0.81 0.04
C HIS A 59 -11.11 -0.36 -0.01
N ASN A 60 -10.64 -1.61 0.14
CA ASN A 60 -11.52 -2.79 0.19
C ASN A 60 -12.49 -2.74 1.38
N ALA A 61 -12.02 -2.35 2.56
CA ALA A 61 -12.85 -2.22 3.75
C ALA A 61 -13.95 -1.15 3.60
N ARG A 62 -13.61 -0.01 2.97
CA ARG A 62 -14.57 1.07 2.67
C ARG A 62 -15.64 0.67 1.65
N ASN A 63 -15.31 -0.25 0.75
CA ASN A 63 -16.20 -0.73 -0.32
C ASN A 63 -16.83 -2.10 -0.02
N ALA A 64 -17.19 -2.34 1.24
CA ALA A 64 -17.76 -3.61 1.71
C ALA A 64 -18.94 -4.08 0.82
N GLY A 65 -18.76 -5.23 0.15
CA GLY A 65 -19.68 -5.78 -0.85
C GLY A 65 -19.02 -6.09 -2.20
N ALA A 66 -17.84 -5.50 -2.47
CA ALA A 66 -16.98 -5.87 -3.59
C ALA A 66 -15.99 -6.97 -3.20
N THR A 67 -15.59 -7.80 -4.16
CA THR A 67 -14.47 -8.73 -4.00
C THR A 67 -13.22 -7.95 -3.61
N ALA A 68 -12.55 -8.34 -2.51
CA ALA A 68 -11.31 -7.72 -2.08
C ALA A 68 -10.30 -7.70 -3.25
N LEU A 69 -9.85 -6.49 -3.61
CA LEU A 69 -8.83 -6.30 -4.63
C LEU A 69 -7.47 -6.57 -4.01
N GLU A 70 -6.86 -7.67 -4.44
CA GLU A 70 -5.45 -7.98 -4.16
C GLU A 70 -4.53 -7.13 -5.06
N PHE A 71 -3.26 -7.03 -4.68
CA PHE A 71 -2.26 -6.22 -5.37
C PHE A 71 -2.08 -6.57 -6.86
N ASP A 72 -2.27 -7.84 -7.23
CA ASP A 72 -2.14 -8.34 -8.61
C ASP A 72 -3.31 -7.93 -9.52
N ARG A 73 -4.43 -7.51 -8.92
CA ARG A 73 -5.61 -6.98 -9.62
C ARG A 73 -5.75 -5.47 -9.47
N ALA A 74 -4.89 -4.84 -8.65
CA ALA A 74 -4.90 -3.41 -8.48
C ALA A 74 -4.48 -2.73 -9.79
N GLY A 75 -5.45 -2.07 -10.43
CA GLY A 75 -5.22 -1.35 -11.68
C GLY A 75 -4.46 -0.04 -11.49
N ARG A 76 -4.10 0.59 -12.62
CA ARG A 76 -3.45 1.92 -12.64
C ARG A 76 -4.28 3.02 -12.00
N GLU A 77 -5.59 2.85 -11.92
CA GLU A 77 -6.51 3.79 -11.29
C GLU A 77 -6.28 3.87 -9.79
N LEU A 78 -6.30 2.74 -9.09
CA LEU A 78 -6.03 2.66 -7.65
C LEU A 78 -4.60 3.12 -7.31
N ALA A 79 -3.62 2.80 -8.16
CA ALA A 79 -2.27 3.32 -7.98
C ALA A 79 -2.23 4.86 -8.08
N ARG A 80 -3.01 5.47 -8.98
CA ARG A 80 -3.08 6.94 -9.10
C ARG A 80 -3.80 7.58 -7.94
N GLU A 81 -4.89 6.97 -7.47
CA GLU A 81 -5.61 7.42 -6.28
C GLU A 81 -4.68 7.47 -5.07
N HIS A 82 -3.97 6.37 -4.79
CA HIS A 82 -2.98 6.32 -3.71
C HIS A 82 -1.89 7.39 -3.85
N LEU A 83 -1.35 7.59 -5.05
CA LEU A 83 -0.34 8.63 -5.30
C LEU A 83 -0.91 10.06 -5.15
N GLY A 84 -2.19 10.25 -5.44
CA GLY A 84 -2.94 11.48 -5.22
C GLY A 84 -3.09 11.78 -3.73
N GLU A 85 -3.55 10.81 -2.94
CA GLU A 85 -3.66 10.91 -1.48
C GLU A 85 -2.30 11.25 -0.85
N LEU A 86 -1.24 10.53 -1.25
CA LEU A 86 0.12 10.80 -0.76
C LEU A 86 0.57 12.23 -1.04
N ARG A 87 0.25 12.77 -2.23
CA ARG A 87 0.71 14.10 -2.65
C ARG A 87 -0.10 15.23 -2.01
N ILE A 88 -1.42 15.07 -1.95
CA ILE A 88 -2.37 16.11 -1.60
C ILE A 88 -2.66 16.07 -0.10
N GLU A 89 -2.99 14.90 0.43
CA GLU A 89 -3.45 14.77 1.82
C GLU A 89 -2.27 14.59 2.78
N GLN A 90 -1.26 13.81 2.39
CA GLN A 90 -0.07 13.57 3.21
C GLN A 90 1.10 14.51 2.90
N GLU A 91 0.88 15.48 2.01
CA GLU A 91 1.86 16.50 1.59
C GLU A 91 3.25 15.95 1.23
N ARG A 92 3.32 14.72 0.69
CA ARG A 92 4.60 14.09 0.38
C ARG A 92 5.33 14.88 -0.71
N ALA A 93 6.65 14.98 -0.54
CA ALA A 93 7.52 15.61 -1.53
C ALA A 93 7.35 14.96 -2.92
N PRO A 94 7.32 15.75 -4.01
CA PRO A 94 7.12 15.21 -5.37
C PRO A 94 8.11 14.11 -5.76
N ALA A 95 9.37 14.23 -5.34
CA ALA A 95 10.40 13.22 -5.59
C ALA A 95 10.07 11.87 -4.93
N SER A 96 9.50 11.89 -3.72
CA SER A 96 9.05 10.69 -3.01
C SER A 96 7.87 10.04 -3.72
N VAL A 97 6.88 10.82 -4.16
CA VAL A 97 5.72 10.31 -4.92
C VAL A 97 6.18 9.66 -6.23
N LYS A 98 7.11 10.29 -6.96
CA LYS A 98 7.69 9.72 -8.20
C LYS A 98 8.41 8.40 -7.95
N ARG A 99 9.15 8.30 -6.83
CA ARG A 99 9.82 7.06 -6.43
C ARG A 99 8.79 5.98 -6.11
N ILE A 100 7.78 6.28 -5.30
CA ILE A 100 6.71 5.33 -4.94
C ILE A 100 6.00 4.82 -6.20
N ALA A 101 5.65 5.72 -7.13
CA ALA A 101 5.05 5.34 -8.42
C ALA A 101 5.94 4.39 -9.23
N SER A 102 7.27 4.60 -9.18
CA SER A 102 8.23 3.73 -9.85
C SER A 102 8.35 2.37 -9.17
N THR A 103 8.30 2.33 -7.83
CA THR A 103 8.30 1.10 -7.04
C THR A 103 7.04 0.28 -7.31
N ILE A 104 5.86 0.88 -7.23
CA ILE A 104 4.56 0.21 -7.48
C ILE A 104 4.50 -0.36 -8.90
N ARG A 105 5.03 0.37 -9.90
CA ARG A 105 5.03 -0.09 -11.29
C ARG A 105 5.99 -1.27 -11.54
N ALA A 106 7.08 -1.34 -10.78
CA ALA A 106 8.14 -2.32 -10.98
C ALA A 106 7.91 -3.62 -10.21
N PHE A 107 7.10 -3.57 -9.16
CA PHE A 107 6.53 -4.72 -8.47
C PHE A 107 5.49 -5.39 -9.37
#